data_AF-A0A9E1LPG5-F1
#
_entry.id   AF-A0A9E1LPG5-F1
#
_cell.length_a   1.000
_cell.length_b   1.000
_cell.length_c   1.000
_cell.angle_alpha   90.00
_cell.angle_beta   90.00
_cell.angle_gamma   90.00
#
_symmetry.space_group_name_H-M   'P 1'
#
loop_
_entity.id
_entity.type
_entity.pdbx_description
1 polymer ?
#
loop_
_entity_poly.entity_id
_entity_poly.type
_entity_poly.pdbx_seq_one_letter_code
_entity_poly.pdbx_strand_id
1 'polypeptide(L)'
;MEWWSAPFELAFQQRALLGGILAALMASTVGTWLVLRGMSFFGDAFVHGVIPGVAAAVVLDINPLLGAAVAAAVMVAAIELVQRKTILGEDTSIGLLFVGMLALGVVIISQLDSYAGSLTSILFGDALGVTNA
;
A
#
# COMPACT_ATOMS: atom_id res chain seq x y z
N MET A 1 35.31 18.71 -7.62
CA MET A 1 35.02 17.34 -7.16
C MET A 1 33.76 17.24 -6.31
N GLU A 2 33.06 18.35 -6.00
CA GLU A 2 31.94 18.35 -5.04
C GLU A 2 30.54 18.09 -5.62
N TRP A 3 30.42 17.90 -6.94
CA TRP A 3 29.11 17.73 -7.58
C TRP A 3 28.34 16.47 -7.15
N TRP A 4 29.06 15.46 -6.64
CA TRP A 4 28.51 14.16 -6.23
C TRP A 4 27.98 14.20 -4.79
N SER A 5 28.57 15.04 -3.93
CA SER A 5 28.21 15.18 -2.52
C SER A 5 27.27 16.35 -2.25
N ALA A 6 27.26 17.37 -3.12
CA ALA A 6 26.36 18.51 -3.05
C ALA A 6 24.86 18.14 -2.87
N PRO A 7 24.30 17.11 -3.53
CA PRO A 7 22.90 16.71 -3.31
C PRO A 7 22.64 15.88 -2.04
N PHE A 8 23.62 15.74 -1.14
CA PHE A 8 23.47 15.07 0.17
C PHE A 8 23.75 15.99 1.36
N GLU A 9 23.96 17.28 1.11
CA GLU A 9 24.24 18.26 2.19
C GLU A 9 22.98 18.62 2.98
N LEU A 10 21.80 18.53 2.36
CA LEU A 10 20.55 18.88 3.02
C LEU A 10 20.04 17.69 3.87
N ALA A 11 19.70 17.98 5.13
CA ALA A 11 19.23 16.97 6.08
C ALA A 11 18.01 16.19 5.58
N PHE A 12 17.10 16.81 4.80
CA PHE A 12 15.93 16.11 4.25
C PHE A 12 16.31 15.11 3.16
N GLN A 13 17.38 15.35 2.39
CA GLN A 13 17.86 14.42 1.36
C GLN A 13 18.49 13.17 2.00
N GLN A 14 19.23 13.36 3.11
CA GLN A 14 19.77 12.26 3.90
C GLN A 14 18.66 11.39 4.51
N ARG A 15 17.60 12.03 5.03
CA ARG A 15 16.42 11.32 5.56
C ARG A 15 15.67 10.55 4.47
N ALA A 16 15.46 11.17 3.31
CA ALA A 16 14.85 10.51 2.15
C ALA A 16 15.68 9.29 1.72
N LEU A 17 17.00 9.40 1.70
CA LEU A 17 17.91 8.29 1.38
C LEU A 17 17.79 7.15 2.40
N LEU A 18 17.85 7.46 3.70
CA LEU A 18 17.71 6.45 4.76
C LEU A 18 16.32 5.78 4.73
N GLY A 19 15.26 6.56 4.56
CA GLY A 19 13.90 6.05 4.42
C GLY A 19 13.75 5.14 3.19
N GLY A 20 14.34 5.54 2.05
CA GLY A 20 14.36 4.74 0.83
C GLY A 20 15.11 3.42 0.98
N ILE A 21 16.28 3.42 1.65
CA ILE A 21 17.04 2.20 1.94
C ILE A 21 16.23 1.25 2.83
N LEU A 22 15.59 1.76 3.88
CA LEU A 22 14.73 0.95 4.75
C LEU A 22 13.54 0.35 3.97
N ALA A 23 12.86 1.16 3.16
CA ALA A 23 11.78 0.68 2.31
C ALA A 23 12.25 -0.39 1.32
N ALA A 24 13.40 -0.22 0.68
CA ALA A 24 13.98 -1.19 -0.25
C ALA A 24 14.34 -2.52 0.43
N LEU A 25 14.90 -2.47 1.65
CA LEU A 25 15.22 -3.67 2.43
C LEU A 25 13.94 -4.45 2.81
N MET A 26 12.90 -3.74 3.27
CA MET A 26 11.63 -4.37 3.60
C MET A 26 10.96 -4.96 2.36
N ALA A 27 10.86 -4.19 1.28
CA ALA A 27 10.25 -4.63 0.03
C ALA A 27 10.99 -5.82 -0.60
N SER A 28 12.32 -5.82 -0.58
CA SER A 28 13.13 -6.92 -1.11
C SER A 28 12.95 -8.20 -0.28
N THR A 29 12.93 -8.09 1.06
CA THR A 29 12.77 -9.24 1.96
C THR A 29 11.39 -9.87 1.80
N VAL A 30 10.34 -9.05 1.83
CA VAL A 30 8.95 -9.51 1.68
C VAL A 30 8.71 -10.02 0.25
N GLY A 31 9.18 -9.31 -0.77
CA GLY A 31 9.06 -9.70 -2.17
C GLY A 31 9.74 -11.04 -2.48
N THR A 32 10.95 -11.25 -1.98
CA THR A 32 11.65 -12.54 -2.16
C THR A 32 10.87 -13.69 -1.51
N TRP A 33 10.34 -13.48 -0.30
CA TRP A 33 9.53 -14.47 0.39
C TRP A 33 8.22 -14.79 -0.36
N LEU A 34 7.53 -13.76 -0.88
CA LEU A 34 6.32 -13.92 -1.69
C LEU A 34 6.57 -14.75 -2.96
N VAL A 35 7.67 -14.47 -3.66
CA VAL A 35 8.07 -15.20 -4.87
C VAL A 35 8.37 -16.67 -4.56
N LEU A 36 9.10 -16.95 -3.48
CA LEU A 36 9.40 -18.33 -3.07
C LEU A 36 8.14 -19.13 -2.70
N ARG A 37 7.09 -18.46 -2.21
CA ARG A 37 5.80 -19.08 -1.88
C ARG A 37 4.87 -19.23 -3.09
N GLY A 38 5.29 -18.78 -4.27
CA GLY A 38 4.50 -18.85 -5.50
C GLY A 38 3.35 -17.84 -5.56
N MET A 39 3.23 -16.93 -4.59
CA MET A 39 2.13 -15.97 -4.47
C MET A 39 2.38 -14.73 -5.34
N SER A 40 2.54 -14.94 -6.64
CA SER A 40 2.86 -13.89 -7.61
C SER A 40 1.76 -12.83 -7.73
N PHE A 41 0.51 -13.21 -7.45
CA PHE A 41 -0.65 -12.31 -7.50
C PHE A 41 -0.83 -11.43 -6.26
N PHE A 42 -0.16 -11.76 -5.15
CA PHE A 42 -0.38 -11.08 -3.87
C PHE A 42 0.10 -9.63 -3.90
N GLY A 43 1.21 -9.34 -4.59
CA GLY A 43 1.76 -7.99 -4.68
C GLY A 43 0.81 -7.00 -5.35
N ASP A 44 0.20 -7.42 -6.47
CA ASP A 44 -0.80 -6.62 -7.20
C ASP A 44 -2.11 -6.50 -6.42
N ALA A 45 -2.60 -7.63 -5.88
CA ALA A 45 -3.81 -7.68 -5.09
C ALA A 45 -3.77 -6.76 -3.86
N PHE A 46 -2.63 -6.72 -3.16
CA PHE A 46 -2.47 -5.98 -1.92
C PHE A 46 -2.60 -4.46 -2.13
N VAL A 47 -1.97 -3.91 -3.17
CA VAL A 47 -2.02 -2.47 -3.47
C VAL A 47 -3.46 -2.01 -3.69
N HIS A 48 -4.22 -2.78 -4.47
CA HIS A 48 -5.60 -2.46 -4.79
C HIS A 48 -6.60 -2.81 -3.68
N GLY A 49 -6.25 -3.75 -2.81
CA GLY A 49 -7.03 -4.09 -1.62
C GLY A 49 -7.09 -3.00 -0.57
N VAL A 50 -6.06 -2.16 -0.50
CA VAL A 50 -5.95 -1.09 0.50
C VAL A 50 -6.74 0.17 0.09
N ILE A 51 -6.95 0.37 -1.22
CA ILE A 51 -7.71 1.50 -1.81
C ILE A 51 -9.07 1.75 -1.12
N PRO A 52 -9.96 0.77 -0.94
CA PRO A 52 -11.24 1.00 -0.25
C PRO A 52 -11.09 1.52 1.18
N GLY A 53 -10.04 1.12 1.91
CA GLY A 53 -9.79 1.62 3.26
C GLY A 53 -9.37 3.08 3.28
N VAL A 54 -8.49 3.46 2.35
CA VAL A 54 -8.08 4.85 2.15
C VAL A 54 -9.29 5.70 1.76
N ALA A 55 -10.08 5.22 0.80
CA ALA A 55 -11.29 5.90 0.36
C ALA A 55 -12.32 6.05 1.50
N ALA A 56 -12.52 5.01 2.31
CA ALA A 56 -13.43 5.05 3.45
C ALA A 56 -12.95 6.02 4.54
N ALA A 57 -11.65 6.02 4.88
CA ALA A 57 -11.10 6.96 5.85
C ALA A 57 -11.24 8.41 5.38
N VAL A 58 -11.05 8.65 4.08
CA VAL A 58 -11.28 9.96 3.46
C VAL A 58 -12.74 10.40 3.60
N VAL A 59 -13.71 9.55 3.27
CA VAL A 59 -15.14 9.88 3.39
C VAL A 59 -15.53 10.18 4.84
N LEU A 60 -14.88 9.52 5.80
CA LEU A 60 -15.11 9.70 7.24
C LEU A 60 -14.29 10.84 7.86
N ASP A 61 -13.46 11.55 7.07
CA ASP A 61 -12.52 12.59 7.52
C ASP A 61 -11.54 12.09 8.61
N ILE A 62 -11.12 10.83 8.49
CA ILE A 62 -10.15 10.16 9.39
C ILE A 62 -8.80 10.07 8.68
N ASN A 63 -7.72 9.90 9.45
CA ASN A 63 -6.38 9.67 8.92
C ASN A 63 -6.34 8.52 7.89
N PRO A 64 -5.97 8.80 6.61
CA PRO A 64 -5.93 7.81 5.54
C PRO A 64 -5.01 6.62 5.81
N LEU A 65 -3.94 6.82 6.57
CA LEU A 65 -3.00 5.76 6.95
C LEU A 65 -3.68 4.72 7.84
N LEU A 66 -4.59 5.16 8.71
CA LEU A 66 -5.38 4.28 9.57
C LEU A 66 -6.39 3.49 8.75
N GLY A 67 -7.05 4.14 7.79
CA GLY A 67 -7.91 3.47 6.81
C GLY A 67 -7.18 2.41 6.00
N ALA A 68 -5.97 2.74 5.52
CA ALA A 68 -5.11 1.82 4.80
C ALA A 68 -4.73 0.59 5.65
N ALA A 69 -4.29 0.82 6.89
CA ALA A 69 -3.90 -0.26 7.81
C ALA A 69 -5.07 -1.19 8.14
N VAL A 70 -6.26 -0.64 8.37
CA VAL A 70 -7.47 -1.43 8.63
C VAL A 70 -7.87 -2.26 7.41
N ALA A 71 -7.86 -1.67 6.21
CA ALA A 71 -8.18 -2.42 4.99
C ALA A 71 -7.15 -3.52 4.70
N ALA A 72 -5.85 -3.26 4.92
CA ALA A 72 -4.82 -4.28 4.80
C ALA A 72 -5.07 -5.45 5.76
N ALA A 73 -5.39 -5.17 7.03
CA ALA A 73 -5.72 -6.20 8.01
C ALA A 73 -6.98 -7.00 7.62
N VAL A 74 -8.03 -6.31 7.17
CA VAL A 74 -9.27 -6.94 6.68
C VAL A 74 -8.99 -7.83 5.48
N MET A 75 -8.18 -7.37 4.51
CA MET A 75 -7.81 -8.16 3.34
C MET A 75 -7.09 -9.44 3.74
N VAL A 76 -6.05 -9.35 4.58
CA VAL A 76 -5.28 -10.52 5.02
C VAL A 76 -6.17 -11.51 5.78
N ALA A 77 -7.00 -11.02 6.70
CA ALA A 77 -7.94 -11.85 7.44
C ALA A 77 -8.99 -12.51 6.53
N ALA A 78 -9.47 -11.79 5.52
CA ALA A 78 -10.42 -12.32 4.55
C ALA A 78 -9.78 -13.41 3.68
N ILE A 79 -8.54 -13.20 3.21
CA ILE A 79 -7.79 -14.20 2.44
C ILE A 79 -7.65 -15.48 3.27
N GLU A 80 -7.21 -15.36 4.53
CA GLU A 80 -7.05 -16.50 5.42
C GLU A 80 -8.39 -17.21 5.69
N LEU A 81 -9.47 -16.45 5.92
CA LEU A 81 -10.80 -17.02 6.17
C LEU A 81 -11.34 -17.78 4.96
N VAL A 82 -11.21 -17.22 3.76
CA VAL A 82 -11.64 -17.85 2.50
C VAL A 82 -10.81 -19.10 2.25
N GLN A 83 -9.49 -19.02 2.41
CA GLN A 83 -8.58 -20.16 2.24
C GLN A 83 -8.88 -21.29 3.24
N ARG A 84 -9.26 -20.97 4.49
CA ARG A 84 -9.63 -21.98 5.50
C ARG A 84 -11.01 -22.61 5.25
N LYS A 85 -11.96 -21.85 4.70
CA LYS A 85 -13.36 -22.29 4.52
C LYS A 85 -13.65 -22.91 3.16
N THR A 86 -12.75 -22.75 2.20
CA THR A 86 -12.96 -23.22 0.83
C THR A 86 -11.79 -24.07 0.35
N ILE A 87 -12.05 -24.89 -0.65
CA ILE A 87 -11.04 -25.68 -1.38
C ILE A 87 -10.36 -24.86 -2.49
N LEU A 88 -10.54 -23.53 -2.50
CA LEU A 88 -9.97 -22.65 -3.51
C LEU A 88 -8.44 -22.58 -3.33
N GLY A 89 -7.73 -22.48 -4.45
CA GLY A 89 -6.30 -22.19 -4.43
C GLY A 89 -6.01 -20.83 -3.78
N GLU A 90 -4.81 -20.70 -3.21
CA GLU A 90 -4.33 -19.46 -2.56
C GLU A 90 -4.46 -18.26 -3.52
N ASP A 91 -4.00 -18.41 -4.76
CA ASP A 91 -4.08 -17.36 -5.79
C ASP A 91 -5.52 -17.00 -6.18
N THR A 92 -6.43 -17.98 -6.21
CA THR A 92 -7.85 -17.74 -6.55
C THR A 92 -8.55 -16.95 -5.45
N SER A 93 -8.27 -17.27 -4.19
CA SER A 93 -8.84 -16.56 -3.03
C SER A 93 -8.35 -15.11 -2.99
N ILE A 94 -7.06 -14.90 -3.26
CA ILE A 94 -6.45 -13.58 -3.37
C ILE A 94 -7.10 -12.80 -4.52
N GLY A 95 -7.22 -13.40 -5.71
CA GLY A 95 -7.83 -12.77 -6.88
C GLY A 95 -9.30 -12.38 -6.68
N LEU A 96 -10.09 -13.23 -6.02
CA LEU A 96 -11.50 -12.94 -5.71
C LEU A 96 -11.63 -11.73 -4.78
N LEU A 97 -10.85 -11.70 -3.70
CA LEU A 97 -10.89 -10.60 -2.73
C LEU A 97 -10.32 -9.31 -3.30
N PHE A 98 -9.30 -9.39 -4.15
CA PHE A 98 -8.78 -8.26 -4.91
C PHE A 98 -9.88 -7.56 -5.71
N VAL A 99 -10.61 -8.30 -6.56
CA VAL A 99 -11.68 -7.72 -7.38
C VAL A 99 -12.79 -7.14 -6.50
N GLY A 100 -13.16 -7.85 -5.43
CA GLY A 100 -14.19 -7.38 -4.49
C GLY A 100 -13.81 -6.08 -3.78
N MET A 101 -12.59 -5.99 -3.26
CA MET A 101 -12.10 -4.79 -2.56
C MET A 101 -11.88 -3.63 -3.53
N LEU A 102 -11.37 -3.89 -4.73
CA LEU A 102 -11.23 -2.86 -5.76
C LEU A 102 -12.59 -2.29 -6.17
N ALA A 103 -13.58 -3.15 -6.42
CA ALA A 103 -14.94 -2.71 -6.75
C ALA A 103 -15.55 -1.88 -5.61
N LEU A 104 -15.36 -2.30 -4.36
CA LEU A 104 -15.80 -1.56 -3.18
C LEU A 104 -15.13 -0.18 -3.11
N GLY A 105 -13.82 -0.10 -3.37
CA GLY A 105 -13.09 1.16 -3.41
C GLY A 105 -13.60 2.11 -4.48
N VAL A 106 -13.87 1.60 -5.69
CA VAL A 106 -14.45 2.39 -6.80
C VAL A 106 -15.84 2.94 -6.43
N VAL A 107 -16.69 2.15 -5.77
CA VAL A 107 -18.02 2.59 -5.31
C VAL A 107 -17.95 3.67 -4.24
N ILE A 108 -16.93 3.63 -3.37
CA ILE A 108 -16.72 4.70 -2.38
C ILE A 108 -16.22 5.97 -3.08
N ILE A 109 -15.23 5.83 -3.97
CA ILE A 109 -14.61 6.95 -4.66
C ILE A 109 -15.61 7.67 -5.58
N SER A 110 -16.54 6.95 -6.21
CA SER A 110 -17.54 7.57 -7.10
C SER A 110 -18.49 8.53 -6.40
N GLN A 111 -18.53 8.54 -5.06
CA GLN A 111 -19.31 9.49 -4.26
C GLN A 111 -18.53 10.76 -3.89
N LEU A 112 -17.24 10.84 -4.24
CA LEU A 112 -16.37 11.98 -3.96
C LEU A 112 -16.29 12.89 -5.20
N ASP A 113 -16.78 14.12 -5.09
CA ASP A 113 -16.82 15.08 -6.21
C ASP A 113 -15.45 15.72 -6.54
N SER A 114 -14.48 15.71 -5.63
CA SER A 114 -13.19 16.38 -5.83
C SER A 114 -12.06 15.78 -4.99
N TYR A 115 -11.31 14.84 -5.55
CA TYR A 115 -10.23 14.15 -4.81
C TYR A 115 -8.97 13.83 -5.64
N ALA A 116 -8.59 14.69 -6.58
CA ALA A 116 -7.40 14.43 -7.41
C ALA A 116 -6.04 14.83 -6.78
N GLY A 117 -6.03 15.69 -5.74
CA GLY A 117 -4.80 16.33 -5.25
C GLY A 117 -4.03 15.56 -4.17
N SER A 118 -4.70 15.04 -3.13
CA SER A 118 -4.04 14.41 -1.97
C SER A 118 -3.82 12.90 -2.13
N LEU A 119 -4.61 12.23 -2.97
CA LEU A 119 -4.49 10.79 -3.22
C LEU A 119 -3.17 10.42 -3.86
N THR A 120 -2.65 11.25 -4.77
CA THR A 120 -1.39 11.01 -5.48
C THR A 120 -0.22 10.89 -4.50
N SER A 121 -0.18 11.77 -3.48
CA SER A 121 0.86 11.71 -2.44
C SER A 121 0.74 10.47 -1.53
N ILE A 122 -0.46 9.93 -1.37
CA ILE A 122 -0.71 8.73 -0.55
C ILE A 122 -0.46 7.45 -1.35
N LEU A 123 -0.89 7.41 -2.61
CA LEU A 123 -0.76 6.24 -3.50
C LEU A 123 0.66 6.05 -4.00
N PHE A 124 1.36 7.14 -4.34
CA PHE A 124 2.73 7.08 -4.85
C PHE A 124 3.79 7.38 -3.79
N GLY A 125 3.40 7.94 -2.64
CA GLY A 125 4.30 8.35 -1.57
C GLY A 125 5.01 9.67 -1.85
N ASP A 126 5.52 10.29 -0.78
CA ASP A 126 6.44 11.42 -0.86
C ASP A 126 7.78 11.04 -0.23
N ALA A 127 8.80 10.84 -1.06
CA ALA A 127 10.15 10.48 -0.63
C ALA A 127 10.79 11.57 0.24
N LEU A 128 10.40 12.84 0.07
CA LEU A 128 10.92 13.97 0.83
C LEU A 128 10.14 14.20 2.14
N GLY A 129 9.01 13.53 2.31
CA GLY A 129 8.14 13.62 3.49
C GLY A 129 8.70 12.97 4.76
N VAL A 130 9.89 12.34 4.70
CA VAL A 130 10.54 11.73 5.86
C VAL A 130 11.01 12.83 6.82
N THR A 131 10.27 13.00 7.92
CA THR A 131 10.57 13.98 8.96
C THR A 131 10.89 13.30 10.30
N ASN A 132 11.67 13.99 11.13
CA ASN A 132 11.75 13.66 12.55
C ASN A 132 10.55 14.37 13.19
N ALA A 133 9.60 13.61 13.72
CA ALA A 133 8.40 14.17 14.36
C ALA A 133 8.74 15.23 15.41
#